data_AF-H2AWX2-F1
#
_entry.id   AF-H2AWX2-F1
#
_cell.length_a   1.000
_cell.length_b   1.000
_cell.length_c   1.000
_cell.angle_alpha   90.00
_cell.angle_beta   90.00
_cell.angle_gamma   90.00
#
_symmetry.space_group_name_H-M   'P 1'
#
loop_
_entity.id
_entity.type
_entity.pdbx_description
1 polymer ?
#
loop_
_entity_poly.entity_id
_entity_poly.type
_entity_poly.pdbx_seq_one_letter_code
_entity_poly.pdbx_strand_id
1 'polypeptide(L)'
;MNTAQLDVVKKAEATEDHGEAATLYIGLLNDLDSTSTEYFDTLFKLARELYQHGVKTSDILPMDDEDFSSGEEEGEEEEEEEEQEEEEEEEEEEEEEEEEKEETNINTRLYQFNNEEEDLEEEKDTISNCLTQGNLFENSIDLLNECLSNANDDKQKLCQIYALIGDNYLELEDFKNCVNSYEKAISCLNPKDDLKKIVDLHLRVIDSLKWDSSNAKLLKKRIKKTLSLISDKPAYKDTVQQLNEELDSLDMEKVDIRKQFPDFDKIVKRAFSNTLEFDENEDLQEGQSINDLSSMVKKKKSKK
;
A
#
# COMPACT_ATOMS: atom_id res chain seq x y z
N MET A 1 24.67 -28.00 -3.89
CA MET A 1 23.98 -27.46 -5.08
C MET A 1 24.64 -27.94 -6.37
N ASN A 2 23.86 -28.47 -7.33
CA ASN A 2 24.36 -28.80 -8.66
C ASN A 2 24.52 -27.50 -9.46
N THR A 3 25.74 -27.15 -9.85
CA THR A 3 26.05 -25.87 -10.52
C THR A 3 25.22 -25.64 -11.79
N ALA A 4 24.80 -26.72 -12.45
CA ALA A 4 23.94 -26.66 -13.62
C ALA A 4 22.53 -26.10 -13.35
N GLN A 5 21.89 -26.42 -12.21
CA GLN A 5 20.54 -25.91 -11.91
C GLN A 5 20.58 -24.41 -11.58
N LEU A 6 21.61 -23.96 -10.84
CA LEU A 6 21.78 -22.54 -10.51
C LEU A 6 22.06 -21.69 -11.76
N ASP A 7 22.78 -22.22 -12.74
CA ASP A 7 23.04 -21.53 -14.00
C ASP A 7 21.79 -21.44 -14.88
N VAL A 8 20.86 -22.41 -14.80
CA VAL A 8 19.55 -22.34 -15.46
C VAL A 8 18.68 -21.27 -14.81
N VAL A 9 18.64 -21.19 -13.47
CA VAL A 9 17.86 -20.16 -12.77
C VAL A 9 18.37 -18.75 -13.09
N LYS A 10 19.69 -18.54 -13.06
CA LYS A 10 20.28 -17.25 -13.46
C LYS A 10 19.97 -16.87 -14.90
N LYS A 11 19.82 -17.86 -15.77
CA LYS A 11 19.45 -17.64 -17.17
C LYS A 11 17.98 -17.21 -17.28
N ALA A 12 17.08 -17.83 -16.51
CA ALA A 12 15.68 -17.42 -16.42
C ALA A 12 15.52 -16.00 -15.82
N GLU A 13 16.27 -15.69 -14.74
CA GLU A 13 16.35 -14.33 -14.19
C GLU A 13 16.83 -13.32 -15.24
N ALA A 14 17.79 -13.72 -16.09
CA ALA A 14 18.32 -12.86 -17.15
C ALA A 14 17.40 -12.71 -18.36
N THR A 15 16.44 -13.62 -18.55
CA THR A 15 15.38 -13.50 -19.57
C THR A 15 14.14 -12.82 -19.03
N GLU A 16 14.17 -12.34 -17.78
CA GLU A 16 13.07 -11.59 -17.15
C GLU A 16 11.75 -12.36 -17.05
N ASP A 17 11.81 -13.69 -17.20
CA ASP A 17 10.70 -14.60 -17.00
C ASP A 17 10.65 -15.02 -15.53
N HIS A 18 10.02 -14.18 -14.72
CA HIS A 18 9.94 -14.37 -13.27
C HIS A 18 9.06 -15.58 -12.88
N GLY A 19 8.10 -15.97 -13.73
CA GLY A 19 7.26 -17.14 -13.49
C GLY A 19 8.04 -18.45 -13.66
N GLU A 20 8.82 -18.54 -14.74
CA GLU A 20 9.74 -19.67 -14.94
C GLU A 20 10.81 -19.72 -13.84
N ALA A 21 11.40 -18.56 -13.49
CA ALA A 21 12.39 -18.48 -12.41
C ALA A 21 11.83 -18.94 -11.06
N ALA A 22 10.59 -18.54 -10.70
CA ALA A 22 9.93 -18.99 -9.49
C ALA A 22 9.74 -20.52 -9.47
N THR A 23 9.27 -21.10 -10.58
CA THR A 23 9.10 -22.56 -10.72
C THR A 23 10.43 -23.30 -10.54
N LEU A 24 11.51 -22.76 -11.09
CA LEU A 24 12.85 -23.33 -10.92
C LEU A 24 13.35 -23.23 -9.47
N TYR A 25 13.06 -22.13 -8.78
CA TYR A 25 13.39 -21.99 -7.35
C TYR A 25 12.62 -22.97 -6.46
N ILE A 26 11.35 -23.23 -6.75
CA ILE A 26 10.55 -24.27 -6.07
C ILE A 26 11.20 -25.65 -6.27
N GLY A 27 11.62 -25.96 -7.50
CA GLY A 27 12.36 -27.18 -7.79
C GLY A 27 13.66 -27.31 -6.98
N LEU A 28 14.41 -26.21 -6.82
CA LEU A 28 15.63 -26.18 -6.00
C LEU A 28 15.36 -26.39 -4.51
N LEU A 29 14.28 -25.83 -3.97
CA LEU A 29 13.93 -25.96 -2.56
C LEU A 29 13.67 -27.42 -2.16
N ASN A 30 13.10 -28.22 -3.05
CA ASN A 30 12.84 -29.64 -2.82
C ASN A 30 14.13 -30.47 -2.63
N ASP A 31 15.27 -30.00 -3.17
CA ASP A 31 16.56 -30.67 -3.07
C ASP A 31 17.40 -30.18 -1.86
N LEU A 32 16.93 -29.16 -1.14
CA LEU A 32 17.63 -28.51 -0.04
C LEU A 32 17.08 -28.95 1.33
N ASP A 33 17.97 -29.02 2.33
CA ASP A 33 17.57 -29.24 3.72
C ASP A 33 16.90 -27.97 4.26
N SER A 34 15.66 -28.09 4.77
CA SER A 34 14.85 -26.98 5.28
C SER A 34 15.47 -26.25 6.48
N THR A 35 16.51 -26.82 7.10
CA THR A 35 17.27 -26.18 8.18
C THR A 35 18.52 -25.44 7.70
N SER A 36 18.85 -25.55 6.41
CA SER A 36 20.08 -24.98 5.85
C SER A 36 19.96 -23.49 5.55
N THR A 37 21.07 -22.76 5.67
CA THR A 37 21.12 -21.34 5.24
C THR A 37 20.85 -21.20 3.74
N GLU A 38 21.29 -22.17 2.92
CA GLU A 38 21.04 -22.20 1.48
C GLU A 38 19.54 -22.31 1.16
N TYR A 39 18.77 -23.04 1.96
CA TYR A 39 17.32 -23.09 1.84
C TYR A 39 16.69 -21.71 2.01
N PHE A 40 17.00 -20.99 3.08
CA PHE A 40 16.43 -19.65 3.32
C PHE A 40 16.92 -18.59 2.31
N ASP A 41 18.15 -18.71 1.81
CA ASP A 41 18.62 -17.85 0.73
C ASP A 41 17.87 -18.11 -0.58
N THR A 42 17.48 -19.36 -0.83
CA THR A 42 16.68 -19.77 -2.00
C THR A 42 15.23 -19.34 -1.83
N LEU A 43 14.68 -19.48 -0.62
CA LEU A 43 13.33 -19.07 -0.24
C LEU A 43 13.13 -17.55 -0.41
N PHE A 44 14.11 -16.76 0.04
CA PHE A 44 14.10 -15.31 -0.15
C PHE A 44 14.11 -14.92 -1.63
N LYS A 45 14.88 -15.63 -2.47
CA LYS A 45 14.89 -15.37 -3.93
C LYS A 45 13.57 -15.76 -4.57
N LEU A 46 12.98 -16.90 -4.19
CA LEU A 46 11.66 -17.29 -4.65
C LEU A 46 10.62 -16.20 -4.34
N ALA A 47 10.57 -15.70 -3.11
CA ALA A 47 9.64 -14.63 -2.74
C ALA A 47 9.85 -13.37 -3.59
N ARG A 48 11.11 -13.01 -3.85
CA ARG A 48 11.42 -11.88 -4.74
C ARG A 48 10.94 -12.10 -6.17
N GLU A 49 11.12 -13.28 -6.73
CA GLU A 49 10.62 -13.59 -8.08
C GLU A 49 9.09 -13.64 -8.13
N LEU A 50 8.43 -14.14 -7.08
CA LEU A 50 6.96 -14.08 -6.97
C LEU A 50 6.46 -12.63 -6.93
N TYR A 51 7.10 -11.76 -6.15
CA TYR A 51 6.78 -10.33 -6.16
C TYR A 51 6.94 -9.72 -7.55
N GLN A 52 8.06 -9.97 -8.24
CA GLN A 52 8.29 -9.42 -9.58
C GLN A 52 7.31 -9.99 -10.62
N HIS A 53 6.97 -11.27 -10.51
CA HIS A 53 5.94 -11.88 -11.35
C HIS A 53 4.58 -11.25 -11.08
N GLY A 54 4.26 -10.98 -9.81
CA GLY A 54 3.08 -10.23 -9.39
C GLY A 54 3.02 -8.89 -10.07
N VAL A 55 4.04 -8.04 -9.91
CA VAL A 55 4.11 -6.71 -10.52
C VAL A 55 3.94 -6.75 -12.04
N LYS A 56 4.53 -7.74 -12.73
CA LYS A 56 4.40 -7.88 -14.19
C LYS A 56 3.04 -8.40 -14.66
N THR A 57 2.31 -9.13 -13.82
CA THR A 57 1.02 -9.74 -14.18
C THR A 57 -0.17 -8.93 -13.67
N SER A 58 0.04 -8.10 -12.65
CA SER A 58 -0.91 -7.07 -12.22
C SER A 58 -0.89 -5.93 -13.24
N ASP A 59 -1.52 -6.16 -14.39
CA ASP A 59 -1.82 -5.15 -15.42
C ASP A 59 -2.86 -4.13 -14.90
N ILE A 60 -2.50 -3.36 -13.86
CA ILE A 60 -3.27 -2.18 -13.43
C ILE A 60 -2.83 -0.93 -14.18
N LEU A 61 -1.71 -0.97 -14.91
CA LEU A 61 -1.37 0.04 -15.90
C LEU A 61 -0.71 -0.68 -17.09
N PRO A 62 -1.29 -0.63 -18.31
CA PRO A 62 -0.48 -0.84 -19.49
C PRO A 62 0.62 0.22 -19.46
N MET A 63 1.82 -0.19 -19.08
CA MET A 63 3.02 0.51 -19.50
C MET A 63 3.02 0.38 -21.01
N ASP A 64 2.48 1.37 -21.70
CA ASP A 64 2.86 1.60 -23.08
C ASP A 64 4.39 1.67 -23.07
N ASP A 65 5.02 0.60 -23.52
CA ASP A 65 6.42 0.55 -23.96
C ASP A 65 6.60 1.42 -25.22
N GLU A 66 6.02 2.62 -25.22
CA GLU A 66 6.29 3.69 -26.18
C GLU A 66 7.55 4.41 -25.68
N ASP A 67 8.67 3.78 -26.05
CA ASP A 67 9.93 4.40 -26.45
C ASP A 67 9.88 5.94 -26.42
N PHE A 68 10.47 6.56 -25.39
CA PHE A 68 10.83 7.99 -25.40
C PHE A 68 11.98 8.21 -26.40
N SER A 69 11.68 8.04 -27.68
CA SER A 69 12.50 8.42 -28.81
C SER A 69 11.98 9.74 -29.38
N SER A 70 12.92 10.67 -29.52
CA SER A 70 12.71 12.06 -29.91
C SER A 70 12.01 12.26 -31.26
N GLY A 71 10.91 13.03 -31.25
CA GLY A 71 10.58 14.08 -32.21
C GLY A 71 10.27 13.70 -33.66
N GLU A 72 9.02 13.95 -34.09
CA GLU A 72 8.64 14.99 -35.06
C GLU A 72 7.12 14.98 -35.28
N GLU A 73 6.57 16.15 -35.62
CA GLU A 73 5.15 16.51 -35.76
C GLU A 73 4.43 15.88 -36.98
N GLU A 74 3.11 16.10 -36.99
CA GLU A 74 2.07 15.85 -38.02
C GLU A 74 1.33 14.50 -37.81
N GLY A 75 0.02 14.39 -37.64
CA GLY A 75 -1.14 15.27 -37.87
C GLY A 75 -2.31 14.39 -38.35
N GLU A 76 -3.56 14.77 -38.03
CA GLU A 76 -4.87 14.17 -38.43
C GLU A 76 -5.39 13.05 -37.50
N GLU A 77 -6.32 13.35 -36.58
CA GLU A 77 -7.79 13.39 -36.71
C GLU A 77 -8.44 12.01 -36.92
N GLU A 78 -9.14 11.50 -35.90
CA GLU A 78 -10.50 10.95 -36.03
C GLU A 78 -11.19 10.85 -34.64
N GLU A 79 -12.45 11.29 -34.63
CA GLU A 79 -13.40 11.40 -33.52
C GLU A 79 -14.11 10.06 -33.22
N GLU A 80 -15.01 10.11 -32.23
CA GLU A 80 -16.09 9.15 -31.87
C GLU A 80 -15.76 8.13 -30.77
N GLU A 81 -16.61 7.87 -29.79
CA GLU A 81 -17.71 8.58 -29.12
C GLU A 81 -17.99 7.74 -27.86
N GLU A 82 -18.50 8.39 -26.82
CA GLU A 82 -18.82 7.85 -25.51
C GLU A 82 -19.89 6.75 -25.56
N GLU A 83 -19.82 5.77 -24.66
CA GLU A 83 -21.04 5.26 -24.00
C GLU A 83 -20.68 4.61 -22.64
N GLN A 84 -21.11 5.31 -21.58
CA GLN A 84 -21.16 4.84 -20.20
C GLN A 84 -22.40 3.94 -20.03
N GLU A 85 -22.27 2.81 -19.35
CA GLU A 85 -23.40 2.20 -18.64
C GLU A 85 -22.98 1.91 -17.20
N GLU A 86 -23.55 2.73 -16.30
CA GLU A 86 -23.68 2.50 -14.87
C GLU A 86 -24.78 1.45 -14.65
N GLU A 87 -24.52 0.42 -13.84
CA GLU A 87 -25.58 -0.25 -13.07
C GLU A 87 -25.09 -0.45 -11.63
N GLU A 88 -25.63 0.38 -10.74
CA GLU A 88 -25.73 0.17 -9.29
C GLU A 88 -26.85 -0.87 -9.02
N GLU A 89 -26.61 -1.85 -8.14
CA GLU A 89 -27.67 -2.37 -7.26
C GLU A 89 -27.11 -2.65 -5.85
N GLU A 90 -27.70 -1.94 -4.89
CA GLU A 90 -27.59 -2.07 -3.44
C GLU A 90 -28.42 -3.26 -2.92
N GLU A 91 -28.06 -3.79 -1.73
CA GLU A 91 -28.91 -4.12 -0.55
C GLU A 91 -28.12 -5.05 0.40
N GLU A 92 -27.62 -4.53 1.54
CA GLU A 92 -28.22 -4.54 2.89
C GLU A 92 -28.20 -5.94 3.57
N GLU A 93 -27.27 -6.18 4.49
CA GLU A 93 -27.38 -6.09 5.97
C GLU A 93 -27.86 -7.41 6.63
N GLU A 94 -27.03 -7.96 7.53
CA GLU A 94 -27.50 -8.36 8.87
C GLU A 94 -26.27 -8.52 9.80
N GLU A 95 -26.22 -7.65 10.81
CA GLU A 95 -25.37 -7.71 11.99
C GLU A 95 -25.89 -8.79 12.96
N GLU A 96 -24.99 -9.56 13.58
CA GLU A 96 -25.17 -10.00 14.98
C GLU A 96 -23.83 -9.92 15.73
N GLU A 97 -23.83 -9.09 16.79
CA GLU A 97 -22.80 -8.97 17.81
C GLU A 97 -22.84 -10.16 18.79
N GLU A 98 -21.68 -10.68 19.21
CA GLU A 98 -21.13 -10.60 20.59
C GLU A 98 -20.14 -11.74 20.95
N GLU A 99 -18.98 -11.28 21.40
CA GLU A 99 -18.11 -11.78 22.49
C GLU A 99 -17.29 -13.09 22.40
N GLU A 100 -15.97 -12.86 22.31
CA GLU A 100 -14.84 -13.50 23.00
C GLU A 100 -14.86 -15.02 23.25
N LYS A 101 -13.91 -15.70 22.57
CA LYS A 101 -12.91 -16.55 23.24
C LYS A 101 -11.68 -16.76 22.35
N GLU A 102 -10.53 -16.55 22.96
CA GLU A 102 -9.20 -16.91 22.46
C GLU A 102 -9.15 -18.36 21.94
N GLU A 103 -9.01 -18.56 20.63
CA GLU A 103 -8.32 -19.74 20.10
C GLU A 103 -7.49 -19.31 18.89
N THR A 104 -6.17 -19.47 19.00
CA THR A 104 -5.21 -19.35 17.92
C THR A 104 -5.60 -20.30 16.80
N ASN A 105 -6.25 -19.75 15.75
CA ASN A 105 -6.62 -20.50 14.57
C ASN A 105 -5.36 -20.68 13.70
N ILE A 106 -4.49 -21.59 14.15
CA ILE A 106 -3.40 -22.11 13.32
C ILE A 106 -4.08 -22.79 12.14
N ASN A 107 -3.81 -22.31 10.93
CA ASN A 107 -4.34 -22.85 9.69
C ASN A 107 -3.95 -24.33 9.58
N THR A 108 -4.84 -25.22 10.03
CA THR A 108 -4.60 -26.68 10.11
C THR A 108 -4.49 -27.34 8.74
N ARG A 109 -4.70 -26.59 7.66
CA ARG A 109 -4.50 -27.06 6.28
C ARG A 109 -3.03 -27.44 6.00
N LEU A 110 -2.08 -26.93 6.78
CA LEU A 110 -0.65 -27.26 6.65
C LEU A 110 -0.23 -28.57 7.35
N TYR A 111 -1.06 -29.14 8.24
CA TYR A 111 -0.64 -30.24 9.14
C TYR A 111 -1.55 -31.49 9.11
N GLN A 112 -2.28 -31.73 8.02
CA GLN A 112 -3.12 -32.94 7.86
C GLN A 112 -2.52 -34.02 6.95
N PHE A 113 -1.19 -34.17 6.91
CA PHE A 113 -0.55 -35.26 6.14
C PHE A 113 -0.04 -36.34 7.08
N ASN A 114 -0.86 -37.36 7.29
CA ASN A 114 -0.37 -38.65 7.79
C ASN A 114 -0.99 -39.78 6.97
N ASN A 115 -0.09 -40.46 6.25
CA ASN A 115 -0.21 -41.76 5.57
C ASN A 115 -1.20 -41.89 4.42
N GLU A 116 -0.69 -41.73 3.19
CA GLU A 116 -0.72 -42.78 2.17
C GLU A 116 0.43 -42.50 1.15
N GLU A 117 1.29 -43.49 0.92
CA GLU A 117 2.40 -43.43 -0.03
C GLU A 117 1.85 -43.55 -1.47
N GLU A 118 1.21 -42.50 -1.99
CA GLU A 118 0.92 -42.34 -3.42
C GLU A 118 1.37 -40.94 -3.89
N ASP A 119 2.29 -40.93 -4.85
CA ASP A 119 2.70 -39.85 -5.76
C ASP A 119 3.31 -38.55 -5.21
N LEU A 120 4.60 -38.64 -4.84
CA LEU A 120 5.52 -37.51 -4.63
C LEU A 120 5.67 -36.56 -5.84
N GLU A 121 5.20 -36.94 -7.02
CA GLU A 121 5.19 -36.07 -8.21
C GLU A 121 3.92 -35.21 -8.27
N GLU A 122 2.74 -35.74 -7.90
CA GLU A 122 1.49 -34.96 -7.84
C GLU A 122 1.51 -33.94 -6.69
N GLU A 123 2.17 -34.24 -5.57
CA GLU A 123 2.32 -33.33 -4.43
C GLU A 123 3.20 -32.10 -4.79
N LYS A 124 4.22 -32.30 -5.63
CA LYS A 124 5.13 -31.22 -6.10
C LYS A 124 4.44 -30.27 -7.06
N ASP A 125 3.65 -30.81 -7.98
CA ASP A 125 2.82 -30.01 -8.89
C ASP A 125 1.78 -29.22 -8.10
N THR A 126 1.26 -29.77 -7.01
CA THR A 126 0.29 -29.10 -6.14
C THR A 126 0.91 -27.92 -5.37
N ILE A 127 2.10 -28.06 -4.78
CA ILE A 127 2.78 -26.96 -4.07
C ILE A 127 3.23 -25.88 -5.05
N SER A 128 3.78 -26.28 -6.21
CA SER A 128 4.19 -25.33 -7.24
C SER A 128 3.01 -24.52 -7.75
N ASN A 129 1.88 -25.17 -8.02
CA ASN A 129 0.66 -24.50 -8.43
C ASN A 129 0.11 -23.59 -7.32
N CYS A 130 0.12 -24.01 -6.05
CA CYS A 130 -0.36 -23.15 -4.95
C CYS A 130 0.46 -21.86 -4.77
N LEU A 131 1.78 -21.89 -4.98
CA LEU A 131 2.64 -20.71 -4.81
C LEU A 131 2.64 -19.78 -6.02
N THR A 132 2.45 -20.33 -7.22
CA THR A 132 2.47 -19.58 -8.49
C THR A 132 1.07 -19.19 -8.98
N GLN A 133 0.02 -19.66 -8.31
CA GLN A 133 -1.37 -19.29 -8.58
C GLN A 133 -1.97 -18.56 -7.36
N GLY A 134 -3.01 -17.77 -7.60
CA GLY A 134 -3.64 -16.95 -6.56
C GLY A 134 -2.94 -15.60 -6.37
N ASN A 135 -2.96 -15.07 -5.14
CA ASN A 135 -2.36 -13.78 -4.85
C ASN A 135 -0.84 -13.93 -4.62
N LEU A 136 -0.07 -13.58 -5.64
CA LEU A 136 1.39 -13.72 -5.65
C LEU A 136 2.08 -12.90 -4.55
N PHE A 137 1.48 -11.76 -4.16
CA PHE A 137 2.02 -10.91 -3.10
C PHE A 137 1.82 -11.52 -1.72
N GLU A 138 0.66 -12.11 -1.44
CA GLU A 138 0.40 -12.85 -0.20
C GLU A 138 1.32 -14.07 -0.08
N ASN A 139 1.44 -14.84 -1.17
CA ASN A 139 2.35 -15.99 -1.22
C ASN A 139 3.80 -15.57 -0.93
N SER A 140 4.26 -14.47 -1.54
CA SER A 140 5.57 -13.88 -1.28
C SER A 140 5.75 -13.47 0.19
N ILE A 141 4.75 -12.84 0.81
CA ILE A 141 4.77 -12.45 2.22
C ILE A 141 4.93 -13.67 3.14
N ASP A 142 4.21 -14.76 2.88
CA ASP A 142 4.29 -15.99 3.67
C ASP A 142 5.71 -16.58 3.66
N LEU A 143 6.33 -16.67 2.47
CA LEU A 143 7.71 -17.12 2.33
C LEU A 143 8.71 -16.18 3.06
N LEU A 144 8.46 -14.87 3.03
CA LEU A 144 9.30 -13.88 3.71
C LEU A 144 9.17 -13.97 5.23
N ASN A 145 7.99 -14.28 5.77
CA ASN A 145 7.78 -14.51 7.19
C ASN A 145 8.52 -15.77 7.69
N GLU A 146 8.60 -16.80 6.85
CA GLU A 146 9.43 -17.97 7.14
C GLU A 146 10.93 -17.62 7.14
N CYS A 147 11.36 -16.78 6.18
CA CYS A 147 12.71 -16.23 6.17
C CYS A 147 13.02 -15.41 7.42
N LEU A 148 12.09 -14.61 7.94
CA LEU A 148 12.28 -13.84 9.19
C LEU A 148 12.51 -14.75 10.40
N SER A 149 11.82 -15.88 10.46
CA SER A 149 11.93 -16.84 11.56
C SER A 149 13.33 -17.47 11.64
N ASN A 150 14.08 -17.49 10.53
CA ASN A 150 15.41 -18.08 10.41
C ASN A 150 16.51 -17.07 10.10
N ALA A 151 16.14 -15.81 9.83
CA ALA A 151 17.06 -14.71 9.76
C ALA A 151 17.60 -14.48 11.17
N ASN A 152 18.75 -15.08 11.44
CA ASN A 152 19.60 -14.79 12.60
C ASN A 152 19.79 -13.25 12.75
N ASP A 153 20.49 -12.79 13.79
CA ASP A 153 20.78 -11.36 14.05
C ASP A 153 21.53 -10.57 12.92
N ASP A 154 21.60 -11.10 11.70
CA ASP A 154 21.98 -10.39 10.48
C ASP A 154 20.96 -9.30 10.13
N LYS A 155 21.25 -8.12 10.64
CA LYS A 155 20.49 -6.90 10.38
C LYS A 155 20.38 -6.54 8.90
N GLN A 156 21.38 -6.86 8.07
CA GLN A 156 21.31 -6.52 6.65
C GLN A 156 20.28 -7.40 5.94
N LYS A 157 20.28 -8.70 6.23
CA LYS A 157 19.28 -9.62 5.69
C LYS A 157 17.88 -9.29 6.20
N LEU A 158 17.73 -9.02 7.50
CA LEU A 158 16.46 -8.57 8.09
C LEU A 158 15.95 -7.29 7.42
N CYS A 159 16.83 -6.31 7.16
CA CYS A 159 16.46 -5.09 6.46
C CYS A 159 15.91 -5.37 5.05
N GLN A 160 16.54 -6.27 4.29
CA GLN A 160 16.09 -6.64 2.96
C GLN A 160 14.74 -7.35 2.98
N ILE A 161 14.56 -8.29 3.90
CA ILE A 161 13.29 -9.02 4.06
C ILE A 161 12.15 -8.05 4.42
N TYR A 162 12.35 -7.20 5.42
CA TYR A 162 11.32 -6.23 5.81
C TYR A 162 11.01 -5.19 4.71
N ALA A 163 12.02 -4.79 3.92
CA ALA A 163 11.80 -3.92 2.78
C ALA A 163 10.89 -4.60 1.74
N LEU A 164 11.20 -5.84 1.37
CA LEU A 164 10.41 -6.58 0.38
C LEU A 164 9.00 -6.91 0.90
N ILE A 165 8.82 -7.22 2.19
CA ILE A 165 7.47 -7.35 2.78
C ILE A 165 6.69 -6.04 2.64
N GLY A 166 7.36 -4.90 2.88
CA GLY A 166 6.77 -3.57 2.65
C GLY A 166 6.33 -3.35 1.21
N ASP A 167 7.17 -3.75 0.25
CA ASP A 167 6.84 -3.67 -1.18
C ASP A 167 5.60 -4.52 -1.52
N ASN A 168 5.49 -5.75 -1.00
CA ASN A 168 4.31 -6.59 -1.24
C ASN A 168 3.03 -5.99 -0.62
N TYR A 169 3.09 -5.45 0.60
CA TYR A 169 1.94 -4.77 1.20
C TYR A 169 1.56 -3.49 0.45
N LEU A 170 2.51 -2.84 -0.24
CA LEU A 170 2.20 -1.68 -1.06
C LEU A 170 1.33 -2.08 -2.27
N GLU A 171 1.69 -3.17 -2.95
CA GLU A 171 0.89 -3.70 -4.07
C GLU A 171 -0.48 -4.23 -3.63
N LEU A 172 -0.59 -4.68 -2.39
CA LEU A 172 -1.86 -5.08 -1.77
C LEU A 172 -2.67 -3.89 -1.21
N GLU A 173 -2.18 -2.66 -1.36
CA GLU A 173 -2.78 -1.43 -0.82
C GLU A 173 -2.97 -1.44 0.72
N ASP A 174 -2.29 -2.33 1.44
CA ASP A 174 -2.27 -2.35 2.90
C ASP A 174 -1.20 -1.39 3.42
N PHE A 175 -1.48 -0.09 3.29
CA PHE A 175 -0.54 0.97 3.63
C PHE A 175 -0.10 0.94 5.10
N LYS A 176 -0.95 0.44 6.00
CA LYS A 176 -0.63 0.34 7.43
C LYS A 176 0.47 -0.70 7.67
N ASN A 177 0.32 -1.91 7.12
CA ASN A 177 1.32 -2.96 7.26
C ASN A 177 2.57 -2.68 6.40
N CYS A 178 2.40 -2.01 5.27
CA CYS A 178 3.48 -1.49 4.43
C CYS A 178 4.41 -0.55 5.23
N VAL A 179 3.87 0.52 5.84
CA VAL A 179 4.63 1.47 6.66
C VAL A 179 5.31 0.78 7.84
N ASN A 180 4.61 -0.10 8.54
CA ASN A 180 5.18 -0.85 9.65
C ASN A 180 6.39 -1.69 9.22
N SER A 181 6.33 -2.32 8.04
CA SER A 181 7.39 -3.15 7.50
C SER A 181 8.62 -2.32 7.12
N TYR A 182 8.43 -1.18 6.43
CA TYR A 182 9.54 -0.28 6.16
C TYR A 182 10.16 0.34 7.42
N GLU A 183 9.39 0.66 8.46
CA GLU A 183 9.96 1.11 9.74
C GLU A 183 10.83 0.03 10.39
N LYS A 184 10.41 -1.24 10.32
CA LYS A 184 11.22 -2.37 10.78
C LYS A 184 12.51 -2.48 9.95
N ALA A 185 12.44 -2.32 8.63
CA ALA A 185 13.62 -2.28 7.76
C ALA A 185 14.59 -1.16 8.17
N ILE A 186 14.09 0.06 8.37
CA ILE A 186 14.88 1.21 8.82
C ILE A 186 15.53 0.95 10.18
N SER A 187 14.85 0.24 11.09
CA SER A 187 15.40 -0.10 12.41
C SER A 187 16.61 -1.06 12.35
N CYS A 188 16.72 -1.81 11.26
CA CYS A 188 17.84 -2.71 10.99
C CYS A 188 19.05 -1.99 10.38
N LEU A 189 18.88 -0.79 9.82
CA LEU A 189 19.96 -0.03 9.20
C LEU A 189 20.97 0.47 10.24
N ASN A 190 22.25 0.40 9.88
CA ASN A 190 23.33 1.05 10.60
C ASN A 190 23.54 2.47 10.06
N PRO A 191 23.93 3.45 10.90
CA PRO A 191 24.24 4.81 10.45
C PRO A 191 25.41 4.92 9.46
N LYS A 192 26.18 3.83 9.30
CA LYS A 192 27.30 3.72 8.35
C LYS A 192 26.89 3.07 7.04
N ASP A 193 25.65 2.60 6.94
CA ASP A 193 25.14 2.04 5.71
C ASP A 193 25.05 3.12 4.63
N ASP A 194 24.93 2.68 3.39
CA ASP A 194 24.84 3.56 2.24
C ASP A 194 23.68 4.56 2.42
N LEU A 195 24.02 5.85 2.39
CA LEU A 195 23.05 6.94 2.49
C LEU A 195 21.94 6.78 1.44
N LYS A 196 22.26 6.28 0.25
CA LYS A 196 21.25 6.03 -0.79
C LYS A 196 20.19 5.04 -0.33
N LYS A 197 20.59 3.94 0.32
CA LYS A 197 19.66 2.93 0.86
C LYS A 197 18.80 3.49 2.00
N ILE A 198 19.41 4.28 2.88
CA ILE A 198 18.68 4.93 3.99
C ILE A 198 17.62 5.87 3.42
N VAL A 199 17.98 6.70 2.44
CA VAL A 199 17.08 7.66 1.82
C VAL A 199 15.98 6.94 1.05
N ASP A 200 16.30 5.89 0.29
CA ASP A 200 15.34 5.08 -0.46
C ASP A 200 14.22 4.54 0.43
N LEU A 201 14.56 3.86 1.54
CA LEU A 201 13.57 3.37 2.50
C LEU A 201 12.74 4.49 3.13
N HIS A 202 13.37 5.64 3.38
CA HIS A 202 12.68 6.80 3.89
C HIS A 202 11.67 7.39 2.89
N LEU A 203 11.97 7.33 1.59
CA LEU A 203 11.06 7.73 0.52
C LEU A 203 9.90 6.75 0.38
N ARG A 204 10.15 5.43 0.40
CA ARG A 204 9.09 4.41 0.38
C ARG A 204 8.05 4.59 1.49
N VAL A 205 8.51 4.91 2.72
CA VAL A 205 7.60 5.25 3.82
C VAL A 205 6.79 6.51 3.52
N ILE A 206 7.40 7.53 2.92
CA ILE A 206 6.70 8.76 2.54
C ILE A 206 5.62 8.43 1.52
N ASP A 207 5.96 7.73 0.45
CA ASP A 207 5.04 7.37 -0.62
C ASP A 207 3.87 6.54 -0.10
N SER A 208 4.13 5.56 0.78
CA SER A 208 3.07 4.76 1.43
C SER A 208 2.15 5.61 2.30
N LEU A 209 2.71 6.59 3.02
CA LEU A 209 1.95 7.50 3.89
C LEU A 209 1.13 8.54 3.11
N LYS A 210 1.39 8.76 1.81
CA LYS A 210 0.56 9.64 0.97
C LYS A 210 -0.83 9.03 0.77
N TRP A 211 -0.87 7.72 0.61
CA TRP A 211 -2.10 6.96 0.43
C TRP A 211 -2.86 6.74 1.75
N ASP A 212 -2.15 6.80 2.89
CA ASP A 212 -2.76 6.77 4.22
C ASP A 212 -3.16 8.18 4.72
N SER A 213 -4.33 8.64 4.27
CA SER A 213 -4.93 9.93 4.65
C SER A 213 -5.09 10.16 6.16
N SER A 214 -5.08 9.08 6.97
CA SER A 214 -5.21 9.17 8.42
C SER A 214 -3.95 9.72 9.11
N ASN A 215 -2.80 9.70 8.44
CA ASN A 215 -1.49 9.90 9.06
C ASN A 215 -0.68 11.10 8.55
N ALA A 216 -1.34 12.19 8.13
CA ALA A 216 -0.69 13.43 7.67
C ALA A 216 0.36 14.02 8.65
N LYS A 217 0.19 13.83 9.97
CA LYS A 217 1.19 14.26 10.97
C LYS A 217 2.48 13.43 10.88
N LEU A 218 2.34 12.12 10.67
CA LEU A 218 3.47 11.20 10.55
C LEU A 218 4.21 11.43 9.22
N LEU A 219 3.46 11.62 8.12
CA LEU A 219 3.99 12.00 6.81
C LEU A 219 4.86 13.25 6.93
N LYS A 220 4.32 14.33 7.49
CA LYS A 220 5.06 15.58 7.73
C LYS A 220 6.33 15.38 8.55
N LYS A 221 6.29 14.54 9.60
CA LYS A 221 7.45 14.22 10.42
C LYS A 221 8.50 13.45 9.62
N ARG A 222 8.08 12.52 8.78
CA ARG A 222 8.96 11.71 7.94
C ARG A 222 9.64 12.55 6.87
N ILE A 223 8.91 13.39 6.14
CA ILE A 223 9.44 14.33 5.14
C ILE A 223 10.54 15.20 5.75
N LYS A 224 10.29 15.82 6.92
CA LYS A 224 11.29 16.64 7.61
C LYS A 224 12.54 15.86 8.02
N LYS A 225 12.36 14.62 8.48
CA LYS A 225 13.49 13.74 8.82
C LYS A 225 14.31 13.41 7.57
N THR A 226 13.66 13.05 6.46
CA THR A 226 14.33 12.77 5.19
C THR A 226 15.09 13.99 4.67
N LEU A 227 14.46 15.17 4.65
CA LEU A 227 15.13 16.43 4.29
C LEU A 227 16.37 16.70 5.12
N SER A 228 16.35 16.44 6.44
CA SER A 228 17.52 16.62 7.30
C SER A 228 18.71 15.70 6.96
N LEU A 229 18.46 14.59 6.23
CA LEU A 229 19.51 13.68 5.78
C LEU A 229 20.13 14.13 4.44
N ILE A 230 19.38 14.84 3.60
CA ILE A 230 19.74 15.08 2.20
C ILE A 230 19.81 16.55 1.78
N SER A 231 19.40 17.51 2.61
CA SER A 231 19.32 18.94 2.25
C SER A 231 20.62 19.51 1.68
N ASP A 232 21.75 19.06 2.21
CA ASP A 232 23.07 19.59 1.87
C ASP A 232 23.75 18.76 0.76
N LYS A 233 23.03 17.79 0.18
CA LYS A 233 23.57 16.82 -0.78
C LYS A 233 23.09 17.17 -2.19
N PRO A 234 23.99 17.57 -3.11
CA PRO A 234 23.58 18.00 -4.45
C PRO A 234 22.95 16.86 -5.28
N ALA A 235 23.28 15.60 -4.98
CA ALA A 235 22.72 14.43 -5.64
C ALA A 235 21.20 14.26 -5.42
N TYR A 236 20.62 14.94 -4.44
CA TYR A 236 19.19 14.83 -4.09
C TYR A 236 18.46 16.16 -4.27
N LYS A 237 18.99 17.08 -5.08
CA LYS A 237 18.39 18.41 -5.26
C LYS A 237 16.92 18.33 -5.69
N ASP A 238 16.62 17.44 -6.64
CA ASP A 238 15.26 17.30 -7.18
C ASP A 238 14.33 16.66 -6.14
N THR A 239 14.79 15.62 -5.44
CA THR A 239 14.06 15.01 -4.32
C THR A 239 13.78 16.02 -3.20
N VAL A 240 14.75 16.88 -2.87
CA VAL A 240 14.57 17.95 -1.88
C VAL A 240 13.51 18.93 -2.33
N GLN A 241 13.48 19.29 -3.61
CA GLN A 241 12.45 20.18 -4.15
C GLN A 241 11.06 19.54 -4.02
N GLN A 242 10.87 18.31 -4.50
CA GLN A 242 9.61 17.57 -4.42
C GLN A 242 9.10 17.45 -2.98
N LEU A 243 9.98 17.10 -2.05
CA LEU A 243 9.62 16.96 -0.63
C LEU A 243 9.23 18.30 0.03
N ASN A 244 9.79 19.43 -0.42
CA ASN A 244 9.38 20.74 0.07
C ASN A 244 8.02 21.16 -0.49
N GLU A 245 7.77 20.92 -1.79
CA GLU A 245 6.46 21.17 -2.41
C GLU A 245 5.35 20.37 -1.71
N GLU A 246 5.64 19.11 -1.41
CA GLU A 246 4.71 18.25 -0.67
C GLU A 246 4.50 18.73 0.77
N LEU A 247 5.54 19.20 1.45
CA LEU A 247 5.43 19.77 2.79
C LEU A 247 4.54 21.03 2.82
N ASP A 248 4.66 21.87 1.79
CA ASP A 248 3.85 23.09 1.63
C ASP A 248 2.39 22.73 1.35
N SER A 249 2.13 21.72 0.52
CA SER A 249 0.76 21.23 0.25
C SER A 249 0.03 20.77 1.52
N LEU A 250 0.72 20.01 2.38
CA LEU A 250 0.20 19.54 3.68
C LEU A 250 -0.07 20.68 4.68
N ASP A 251 0.61 21.82 4.52
CA ASP A 251 0.37 23.01 5.31
C ASP A 251 -0.80 23.84 4.79
N MET A 252 -1.02 23.84 3.47
CA MET A 252 -2.16 24.51 2.83
C MET A 252 -3.49 23.83 3.12
N GLU A 253 -3.56 22.49 3.18
CA GLU A 253 -4.78 21.74 3.55
C GLU A 253 -5.33 22.10 4.94
N LYS A 254 -4.51 22.66 5.82
CA LYS A 254 -4.91 23.06 7.18
C LYS A 254 -5.20 24.55 7.32
N VAL A 255 -5.06 25.33 6.26
CA VAL A 255 -5.40 26.74 6.30
C VAL A 255 -6.91 26.86 6.14
N ASP A 256 -7.58 27.09 7.27
CA ASP A 256 -8.96 27.56 7.29
C ASP A 256 -9.10 28.71 6.29
N ILE A 257 -9.96 28.53 5.28
CA ILE A 257 -10.19 29.49 4.19
C ILE A 257 -10.54 30.86 4.78
N ARG A 258 -11.13 30.91 5.98
CA ARG A 258 -11.44 32.14 6.72
C ARG A 258 -10.20 32.89 7.23
N LYS A 259 -9.06 32.22 7.40
CA LYS A 259 -7.77 32.85 7.73
C LYS A 259 -7.06 33.41 6.49
N GLN A 260 -7.18 32.73 5.34
CA GLN A 260 -6.64 33.23 4.07
C GLN A 260 -7.47 34.37 3.49
N PHE A 261 -8.80 34.29 3.67
CA PHE A 261 -9.75 35.27 3.22
C PHE A 261 -10.57 35.75 4.42
N PRO A 262 -10.13 36.79 5.14
CA PRO A 262 -10.89 37.34 6.28
C PRO A 262 -12.27 37.87 5.88
N ASP A 263 -12.49 38.13 4.59
CA ASP A 263 -13.78 38.51 4.02
C ASP A 263 -14.59 37.33 3.46
N PHE A 264 -14.13 36.08 3.62
CA PHE A 264 -14.85 34.87 3.15
C PHE A 264 -16.29 34.85 3.64
N ASP A 265 -16.51 35.10 4.94
CA ASP A 265 -17.85 35.13 5.52
C ASP A 265 -18.72 36.26 4.93
N LYS A 266 -18.14 37.38 4.46
CA LYS A 266 -18.87 38.45 3.77
C LYS A 266 -19.21 38.07 2.33
N ILE A 267 -18.30 37.39 1.64
CA ILE A 267 -18.50 36.93 0.26
C ILE A 267 -19.55 35.82 0.23
N VAL A 268 -19.48 34.85 1.15
CA VAL A 268 -20.47 33.79 1.32
C VAL A 268 -21.85 34.40 1.63
N LYS A 269 -21.93 35.33 2.59
CA LYS A 269 -23.20 36.03 2.90
C LYS A 269 -23.79 36.76 1.68
N ARG A 270 -22.95 37.42 0.87
CA ARG A 270 -23.41 38.12 -0.34
C ARG A 270 -23.81 37.14 -1.45
N ALA A 271 -23.11 36.03 -1.61
CA ALA A 271 -23.46 35.00 -2.56
C ALA A 271 -24.80 34.35 -2.21
N PHE A 272 -25.02 34.03 -0.93
CA PHE A 272 -26.30 33.51 -0.42
C PHE A 272 -27.42 34.56 -0.45
N SER A 273 -27.14 35.85 -0.19
CA SER A 273 -28.17 36.90 -0.32
C SER A 273 -28.58 37.14 -1.78
N ASN A 274 -27.68 36.90 -2.73
CA ASN A 274 -27.98 37.07 -4.16
C ASN A 274 -28.60 35.81 -4.79
N THR A 275 -28.53 34.65 -4.13
CA THR A 275 -29.20 33.41 -4.57
C THR A 275 -30.53 33.16 -3.86
N LEU A 276 -30.70 33.67 -2.63
CA LEU A 276 -32.01 33.89 -2.02
C LEU A 276 -32.52 35.29 -2.35
N GLU A 277 -32.85 35.56 -3.61
CA GLU A 277 -33.96 36.48 -3.89
C GLU A 277 -35.27 35.74 -3.50
N PHE A 278 -35.47 35.57 -2.19
CA PHE A 278 -36.80 35.38 -1.64
C PHE A 278 -37.49 36.73 -1.72
N ASP A 279 -38.36 36.83 -2.72
CA ASP A 279 -39.39 37.85 -2.97
C ASP A 279 -39.57 38.85 -1.80
N GLU A 280 -38.89 40.00 -1.90
CA GLU A 280 -39.07 41.15 -1.00
C GLU A 280 -40.41 41.87 -1.31
N ASN A 281 -41.53 41.16 -1.21
CA ASN A 281 -42.86 41.77 -1.23
C ASN A 281 -43.83 41.06 -0.27
N GLU A 282 -43.48 40.97 1.01
CA GLU A 282 -44.47 41.01 2.08
C GLU A 282 -43.92 41.84 3.25
N ASP A 283 -44.26 43.12 3.27
CA ASP A 283 -44.33 43.91 4.50
C ASP A 283 -45.13 43.11 5.53
N LEU A 284 -44.54 42.78 6.70
CA LEU A 284 -45.09 43.11 8.02
C LEU A 284 -44.35 42.42 9.18
N GLN A 285 -43.93 43.28 10.11
CA GLN A 285 -43.83 43.10 11.57
C GLN A 285 -42.50 42.67 12.20
N GLU A 286 -41.94 43.67 12.89
CA GLU A 286 -41.14 43.57 14.10
C GLU A 286 -41.58 42.42 15.01
N GLY A 287 -40.62 41.58 15.39
CA GLY A 287 -40.62 40.87 16.67
C GLY A 287 -41.58 39.68 16.78
N GLN A 288 -41.20 38.53 16.22
CA GLN A 288 -41.60 37.24 16.79
C GLN A 288 -40.39 36.35 17.02
N SER A 289 -40.20 36.01 18.28
CA SER A 289 -39.28 35.01 18.80
C SER A 289 -39.38 33.71 18.00
N ILE A 290 -38.28 33.36 17.35
CA ILE A 290 -38.06 32.03 16.77
C ILE A 290 -38.30 31.00 17.88
N ASN A 291 -39.17 30.06 17.59
CA ASN A 291 -39.73 29.04 18.47
C ASN A 291 -38.60 28.20 19.10
N ASP A 292 -38.28 28.49 20.36
CA ASP A 292 -37.35 27.69 21.16
C ASP A 292 -38.00 26.34 21.49
N LEU A 293 -37.48 25.27 20.89
CA LEU A 293 -37.93 23.88 21.11
C LEU A 293 -37.66 23.37 22.54
N SER A 294 -37.09 24.20 23.42
CA SER A 294 -36.86 23.91 24.84
C SER A 294 -38.12 23.57 25.65
N SER A 295 -39.32 23.77 25.12
CA SER A 295 -40.58 23.43 25.80
C SER A 295 -41.08 21.99 25.53
N MET A 296 -40.43 21.22 24.65
CA MET A 296 -40.92 19.90 24.23
C MET A 296 -40.46 18.70 25.09
N VAL A 297 -39.80 18.93 26.23
CA VAL A 297 -39.48 17.86 27.20
C VAL A 297 -40.43 17.95 28.41
N LYS A 298 -41.62 17.36 28.29
CA LYS A 298 -42.48 17.10 29.45
C LYS A 298 -41.86 15.99 30.31
N LYS A 299 -41.09 16.36 31.33
CA LYS A 299 -40.70 15.44 32.41
C LYS A 299 -41.97 14.85 33.06
N LYS A 300 -42.18 13.54 32.88
CA LYS A 300 -43.14 12.74 33.65
C LYS A 300 -42.80 12.88 35.14
N LYS A 301 -43.67 13.53 35.92
CA LYS A 301 -43.57 13.51 37.39
C LYS A 301 -43.84 12.09 37.89
N SER A 302 -42.93 11.55 38.69
CA SER A 302 -43.17 10.32 39.43
C SER A 302 -44.36 10.50 40.36
N LYS A 303 -45.30 9.54 40.34
CA LYS A 303 -46.28 9.40 41.42
C LYS A 303 -45.71 8.46 42.47
N LYS A 304 -45.86 8.91 43.72
CA LYS A 304 -45.66 8.17 44.97
C LYS A 304 -46.26 6.78 44.93
#